data_AF-A0A382YTS9-F1
#
_entry.id   AF-A0A382YTS9-F1
#
_cell.length_a   1.000
_cell.length_b   1.000
_cell.length_c   1.000
_cell.angle_alpha   90.00
_cell.angle_beta   90.00
_cell.angle_gamma   90.00
#
_symmetry.space_group_name_H-M   'P 1'
#
loop_
_entity.id
_entity.type
_entity.pdbx_description
1 polymer ?
#
loop_
_entity_poly.entity_id
_entity_poly.type
_entity_poly.pdbx_seq_one_letter_code
_entity_poly.pdbx_strand_id
1 'polypeptide(L)' 'MSNPFELRFKLLEMAQGYLQEQQQRNTDFIHNAWDLAKEQGEANMKLYKELQPDSYSIEDIKKKASELYEFVEKK' A
#
# COMPACT_ATOMS: atom_id res chain seq x y z
N MET A 1 3.97 32.21 -8.07
CA MET A 1 3.05 31.18 -8.59
C MET A 1 3.90 29.94 -8.87
N SER A 2 3.65 28.83 -8.17
CA SER A 2 4.43 27.60 -8.39
C SER A 2 4.14 27.02 -9.76
N ASN A 3 5.20 26.57 -10.43
CA ASN A 3 5.11 25.99 -11.77
C ASN A 3 4.27 24.69 -11.72
N PRO A 4 3.44 24.38 -12.73
CA PRO A 4 2.73 23.09 -12.85
C PRO A 4 3.55 21.85 -12.50
N PHE A 5 4.85 21.83 -12.81
CA PHE A 5 5.74 20.72 -12.44
C PHE A 5 6.00 20.62 -10.93
N GLU A 6 6.18 21.74 -10.24
CA GLU A 6 6.36 21.77 -8.78
C GLU A 6 5.10 21.32 -8.05
N LEU A 7 3.92 21.69 -8.57
CA LEU A 7 2.64 21.26 -8.01
C LEU A 7 2.44 19.74 -8.17
N ARG A 8 2.77 19.19 -9.35
CA ARG A 8 2.73 17.74 -9.60
C ARG A 8 3.71 17.00 -8.69
N PHE A 9 4.93 17.52 -8.54
CA PHE A 9 5.93 16.94 -7.66
C PHE A 9 5.44 16.92 -6.20
N LYS A 10 4.91 18.03 -5.68
CA LYS A 10 4.36 18.11 -4.33
C LYS A 10 3.17 17.15 -4.12
N LEU A 11 2.31 17.00 -5.13
CA LEU A 11 1.21 16.04 -5.07
C LEU A 11 1.72 14.59 -5.01
N LEU A 12 2.73 14.25 -5.81
CA LEU A 12 3.36 12.94 -5.80
C LEU A 12 4.04 12.64 -4.47
N GLU A 13 4.72 13.63 -3.89
CA GLU A 13 5.35 13.52 -2.57
C GLU A 13 4.30 13.25 -1.47
N MET A 14 3.18 13.99 -1.47
CA MET A 14 2.09 13.74 -0.53
C MET A 14 1.45 12.35 -0.73
N ALA A 15 1.24 11.93 -1.98
CA ALA A 15 0.70 10.61 -2.28
C ALA A 15 1.65 9.49 -1.84
N GLN A 16 2.96 9.67 -2.04
CA GLN A 16 3.98 8.73 -1.58
C GLN A 16 3.98 8.62 -0.05
N GLY A 17 3.94 9.75 0.66
CA GLY A 17 3.86 9.77 2.13
C GLY A 17 2.62 9.03 2.63
N TYR A 18 1.46 9.28 2.04
CA TYR A 18 0.23 8.58 2.39
C TYR A 18 0.32 7.06 2.19
N LEU A 19 0.89 6.61 1.07
CA LEU A 19 1.06 5.18 0.79
C LEU A 19 2.03 4.51 1.77
N GLN A 20 3.11 5.20 2.16
CA GLN A 20 4.04 4.71 3.17
C GLN A 20 3.37 4.58 4.54
N GLU A 21 2.62 5.59 4.97
CA GLU A 21 1.86 5.51 6.22
C GLU A 21 0.82 4.38 6.19
N GLN A 22 0.15 4.17 5.06
CA GLN A 22 -0.81 3.08 4.92
C GLN A 22 -0.14 1.70 5.00
N GLN A 23 1.02 1.55 4.40
CA GLN A 23 1.81 0.32 4.49
C GLN A 23 2.28 0.05 5.93
N GLN A 24 2.68 1.09 6.66
CA GLN A 24 3.01 0.97 8.08
C GLN A 24 1.79 0.53 8.90
N ARG A 25 0.64 1.19 8.73
CA ARG A 25 -0.61 0.82 9.44
C ARG A 25 -1.02 -0.64 9.20
N ASN A 26 -0.93 -1.11 7.96
CA ASN A 26 -1.20 -2.52 7.64
C ASN A 26 -0.23 -3.47 8.34
N THR A 27 1.06 -3.12 8.37
CA THR A 27 2.09 -3.91 9.03
C THR A 27 1.84 -4.00 10.54
N ASP A 28 1.50 -2.88 11.17
CA ASP A 28 1.16 -2.83 12.60
C ASP A 28 -0.09 -3.66 12.91
N PHE A 29 -1.12 -3.57 12.07
CA PHE A 29 -2.32 -4.38 12.19
C PHE A 29 -2.00 -5.89 12.14
N ILE A 30 -1.18 -6.32 11.17
CA ILE A 30 -0.76 -7.72 11.02
C ILE A 30 0.00 -8.21 12.26
N HIS A 31 0.94 -7.41 12.78
CA HIS A 31 1.67 -7.77 13.99
C HIS A 31 0.75 -7.90 15.20
N ASN A 32 -0.15 -6.93 15.40
CA ASN A 32 -1.12 -6.97 16.51
C ASN A 32 -2.07 -8.17 16.40
N ALA A 33 -2.57 -8.49 15.20
CA ALA A 33 -3.41 -9.66 14.97
C ALA A 33 -2.67 -10.97 15.26
N TRP A 34 -1.39 -11.04 14.89
CA TRP A 34 -0.54 -12.20 15.19
C TRP A 34 -0.26 -12.35 16.68
N ASP A 35 0.03 -11.25 17.38
CA ASP A 35 0.25 -11.24 18.82
C ASP A 35 -1.00 -11.71 19.57
N LEU A 36 -2.17 -11.19 19.21
CA LEU A 36 -3.46 -11.62 19.78
C LEU A 36 -3.73 -13.11 19.52
N ALA A 37 -3.46 -13.60 18.31
CA ALA A 37 -3.65 -15.01 17.98
C ALA A 37 -2.71 -15.93 18.78
N LYS A 38 -1.49 -15.48 19.09
CA LYS A 38 -0.58 -16.22 19.99
C LYS A 38 -1.13 -16.27 21.41
N GLU A 39 -1.65 -15.15 21.92
CA GLU A 39 -2.25 -15.08 23.26
C GLU A 39 -3.49 -15.99 23.39
N GLN A 40 -4.30 -16.09 22.33
CA GLN A 40 -5.49 -16.95 22.29
C GLN A 40 -5.18 -18.43 21.98
N GLY A 41 -3.93 -18.75 21.63
CA GLY A 41 -3.53 -20.10 21.22
C GLY A 41 -4.02 -20.50 19.81
N GLU A 42 -4.52 -19.55 19.03
CA GLU A 42 -5.01 -19.76 17.66
C GLU A 42 -3.93 -19.55 16.59
N ALA A 43 -2.74 -19.10 17.00
CA ALA A 43 -1.59 -18.91 16.10
C ALA A 43 -1.22 -20.20 15.37
N ASN A 44 -1.48 -20.23 14.07
CA ASN A 44 -1.24 -21.37 13.22
C ASN A 44 -0.74 -20.94 11.82
N MET A 45 -0.22 -21.91 11.06
CA MET A 45 0.38 -21.65 9.75
C MET A 45 -0.61 -21.15 8.70
N LYS A 46 -1.91 -21.44 8.86
CA LYS A 46 -2.95 -20.94 7.97
C LYS A 46 -3.18 -19.44 8.22
N LEU A 47 -3.36 -19.05 9.48
CA LEU A 47 -3.50 -17.66 9.88
C LEU A 47 -2.26 -16.83 9.50
N TYR A 48 -1.07 -17.39 9.70
CA TYR A 48 0.17 -16.70 9.30
C TYR A 48 0.20 -16.37 7.80
N LYS A 49 -0.27 -17.28 6.94
CA LYS A 49 -0.37 -17.07 5.49
C LYS A 49 -1.43 -16.03 5.13
N GLU A 50 -2.59 -16.05 5.80
CA GLU A 50 -3.67 -15.08 5.57
C GLU A 50 -3.30 -13.66 6.00
N LEU A 51 -2.42 -13.53 7.00
CA LEU A 51 -1.91 -12.26 7.47
C LEU A 51 -0.73 -11.73 6.65
N GLN A 52 -0.15 -12.50 5.71
CA GLN A 52 0.91 -11.96 4.86
C GLN A 52 0.34 -10.88 3.93
N PRO A 53 1.05 -9.74 3.76
CA PRO A 53 0.63 -8.76 2.77
C PRO A 53 0.68 -9.37 1.36
N ASP A 54 -0.31 -9.04 0.54
CA ASP A 54 -0.30 -9.40 -0.87
C ASP A 54 0.95 -8.84 -1.54
N SER A 55 1.67 -9.71 -2.24
CA SER A 55 2.85 -9.30 -2.99
C SER A 55 2.39 -8.65 -4.29
N TYR A 56 2.76 -7.38 -4.51
CA TYR A 56 2.56 -6.76 -5.81
C TYR A 56 3.35 -7.53 -6.87
N SER A 57 2.64 -8.06 -7.87
CA SER A 57 3.28 -8.64 -9.05
C SER A 57 3.72 -7.54 -10.02
N ILE A 58 4.59 -7.89 -10.97
CA ILE A 58 4.96 -6.98 -12.08
C ILE A 58 3.72 -6.60 -12.90
N GLU A 59 2.75 -7.50 -13.02
CA GLU A 59 1.49 -7.25 -13.72
C GLU A 59 0.62 -6.22 -12.98
N ASP A 60 0.58 -6.26 -11.65
CA ASP A 60 -0.12 -5.25 -10.83
C ASP A 60 0.50 -3.86 -10.99
N ILE A 61 1.84 -3.79 -11.03
CA ILE A 61 2.56 -2.52 -11.27
C ILE A 61 2.22 -1.98 -12.66
N LYS A 62 2.22 -2.84 -13.70
CA LYS A 62 1.85 -2.44 -15.06
C LYS A 62 0.41 -1.96 -15.13
N LYS A 63 -0.52 -2.68 -14.50
CA LYS A 63 -1.94 -2.31 -14.45
C LYS A 63 -2.15 -0.97 -13.76
N LYS A 64 -1.51 -0.76 -12.60
CA LYS A 64 -1.57 0.52 -11.87
C LYS A 64 -0.97 1.67 -12.67
N ALA A 65 0.12 1.44 -13.39
CA ALA A 65 0.70 2.44 -14.28
C ALA A 65 -0.29 2.82 -15.39
N SER A 66 -0.89 1.84 -16.07
CA SER A 66 -1.91 2.09 -17.11
C SER A 66 -3.11 2.87 -16.58
N GLU A 67 -3.64 2.53 -15.40
CA GLU A 67 -4.74 3.27 -14.76
C GLU A 67 -4.38 4.75 -14.52
N LEU A 68 -3.15 5.03 -14.10
CA LEU A 68 -2.66 6.40 -13.88
C LEU A 68 -2.48 7.18 -15.18
N TYR A 69 -2.00 6.54 -16.25
CA TYR A 69 -1.88 7.17 -17.57
C TYR A 69 -3.24 7.51 -18.16
N GLU A 70 -4.20 6.58 -18.13
CA GLU A 70 -5.57 6.82 -18.62
C GLU A 70 -6.27 7.97 -17.87
N PHE A 71 -6.00 8.11 -16.56
CA PHE A 71 -6.53 9.22 -15.76
C PHE A 71 -5.99 10.58 -16.21
N VAL A 72 -4.74 10.63 -16.68
CA VAL A 72 -4.11 11.86 -17.16
C VAL A 72 -4.50 12.17 -18.61
N GLU A 73 -4.69 11.14 -19.44
CA GLU A 73 -4.97 11.29 -20.87
C GLU A 73 -6.42 11.68 -21.18
N LYS A 74 -7.38 11.31 -20.30
CA LYS A 74 -8.79 11.74 -20.42
C LYS A 74 -9.04 13.19 -19.98
N LYS A 75 -8.00 14.02 -19.83
CA LYS A 75 -8.08 15.43 -19.46
C LYS A 75 -7.77 16.37 -20.62
#